data_AF-A0A7S4UEA9-F1
#
_entry.id   AF-A0A7S4UEA9-F1
#
_cell.length_a   1.000
_cell.length_b   1.000
_cell.length_c   1.000
_cell.angle_alpha   90.00
_cell.angle_beta   90.00
_cell.angle_gamma   90.00
#
_symmetry.space_group_name_H-M   'P 1'
#
loop_
_entity.id
_entity.type
_entity.pdbx_description
1 polymer ?
#
loop_
_entity_poly.entity_id
_entity_poly.type
_entity_poly.pdbx_seq_one_letter_code
_entity_poly.pdbx_strand_id
1 'polypeptide(L)'
;MFAFESRSSDAREILLVIGIAMTLTSIMHCFYNSLIMFLSGREDMVKVACFQCFIGNVGSAILMVALGMSDMEKRELSRDYIIFCFVVSAIWFVLLAIPMWIWLKEEDDDTYLAGTSLADSLVLSWKETLITLQNIEMMKFLVGLMLFNDANSTLHAVYLVYGAQIGLPVHALVLGAVFYKVLGAVAALAWLGLAQYAEAKICFMACIVLTIISIIMCAWMTNVADFFFVIISMTTAGSGAFIFSKVLMGSLTPKEKASHNFGFMGMMNRVAGFFGPLLFATLTFAYDEKAGFIGLVVMAIAGLFVLSYVDFEKGLQYAEGYHYSHEEEEKVV
;
A
#
# COMPACT_ATOMS: atom_id res chain seq x y z
N MET A 1 22.57 10.99 10.65
CA MET A 1 23.90 10.72 10.06
C MET A 1 24.50 9.52 10.80
N PHE A 2 24.01 8.31 10.53
CA PHE A 2 24.57 7.08 11.09
C PHE A 2 25.61 6.56 10.10
N ALA A 3 26.89 6.81 10.39
CA ALA A 3 27.99 6.27 9.62
C ALA A 3 28.07 4.75 9.89
N PHE A 4 27.41 3.97 9.05
CA PHE A 4 27.78 2.58 8.84
C PHE A 4 29.12 2.59 8.09
N GLU A 5 30.23 2.66 8.82
CA GLU A 5 31.50 2.14 8.31
C GLU A 5 31.37 0.61 8.25
N SER A 6 30.73 0.10 7.20
CA SER A 6 30.78 -1.31 6.88
C SER A 6 31.83 -1.56 5.79
N ARG A 7 32.65 -2.57 6.02
CA ARG A 7 33.57 -3.12 5.03
C ARG A 7 32.74 -3.50 3.81
N SER A 8 33.23 -3.23 2.60
CA SER A 8 32.45 -3.39 1.35
C SER A 8 31.84 -4.80 1.12
N SER A 9 32.30 -5.82 1.84
CA SER A 9 31.70 -7.17 1.90
C SER A 9 30.34 -7.17 2.60
N ASP A 10 30.22 -6.47 3.72
CA ASP A 10 29.08 -6.53 4.63
C ASP A 10 27.89 -5.76 4.04
N ALA A 11 28.16 -4.68 3.30
CA ALA A 11 27.14 -3.94 2.56
C ALA A 11 26.41 -4.81 1.53
N ARG A 12 27.13 -5.71 0.84
CA ARG A 12 26.52 -6.60 -0.17
C ARG A 12 25.61 -7.62 0.48
N GLU A 13 26.03 -8.21 1.59
CA GLU A 13 25.22 -9.18 2.34
C GLU A 13 23.96 -8.53 2.92
N ILE A 14 24.09 -7.33 3.50
CA ILE A 14 22.94 -6.56 4.01
C ILE A 14 21.95 -6.25 2.87
N LEU A 15 22.44 -5.78 1.72
CA LEU A 15 21.59 -5.50 0.56
C LEU A 15 20.91 -6.77 0.02
N LEU A 16 21.60 -7.90 0.03
CA LEU A 16 21.03 -9.20 -0.35
C LEU A 16 19.88 -9.61 0.57
N VAL A 17 20.10 -9.53 1.89
CA VAL A 17 19.09 -9.87 2.90
C VAL A 17 17.87 -8.95 2.78
N ILE A 18 18.09 -7.64 2.65
CA ILE A 18 17.01 -6.66 2.44
C ILE A 18 16.26 -6.97 1.14
N GLY A 19 16.98 -7.23 0.04
CA GLY A 19 16.37 -7.56 -1.25
C GLY A 19 15.51 -8.82 -1.20
N ILE A 20 15.99 -9.89 -0.55
CA ILE A 20 15.24 -11.12 -0.34
C ILE A 20 13.98 -10.85 0.49
N ALA A 21 14.13 -10.13 1.62
CA ALA A 21 13.00 -9.80 2.48
C ALA A 21 11.93 -8.99 1.73
N MET A 22 12.33 -7.95 0.98
CA MET A 22 11.42 -7.13 0.19
C MET A 22 10.71 -7.93 -0.92
N THR A 23 11.40 -8.91 -1.51
CA THR A 23 10.83 -9.80 -2.52
C THR A 23 9.77 -10.71 -1.91
N LEU A 24 10.10 -11.37 -0.79
CA LEU A 24 9.15 -12.24 -0.07
C LEU A 24 7.92 -11.48 0.41
N THR A 25 8.09 -10.27 0.96
CA THR A 25 6.98 -9.40 1.33
C THR A 25 6.12 -9.05 0.11
N SER A 26 6.73 -8.80 -1.05
CA SER A 26 5.98 -8.46 -2.26
C SER A 26 5.16 -9.65 -2.78
N ILE A 27 5.73 -10.86 -2.77
CA ILE A 27 5.01 -12.10 -3.11
C ILE A 27 3.83 -12.29 -2.16
N MET A 28 4.06 -12.19 -0.85
CA MET A 28 3.01 -12.30 0.17
C MET A 28 1.88 -11.28 -0.08
N HIS A 29 2.20 -10.03 -0.40
CA HIS A 29 1.21 -8.99 -0.67
C HIS A 29 0.36 -9.26 -1.92
N CYS A 30 0.89 -9.96 -2.94
CA CYS A 30 0.12 -10.27 -4.14
C CYS A 30 -1.04 -11.22 -3.81
N PHE A 31 -0.74 -12.35 -3.16
CA PHE A 31 -1.75 -13.32 -2.73
C PHE A 31 -2.66 -12.74 -1.65
N TYR A 32 -2.09 -12.09 -0.65
CA TYR A 32 -2.86 -11.55 0.45
C TYR A 32 -3.88 -10.50 0.03
N ASN A 33 -3.53 -9.64 -0.96
CA ASN A 33 -4.48 -8.64 -1.44
C ASN A 33 -5.54 -9.22 -2.38
N SER A 34 -5.25 -10.30 -3.13
CA SER A 34 -6.25 -10.93 -4.00
C SER A 34 -7.30 -11.72 -3.22
N LEU A 35 -6.96 -12.24 -2.02
CA LEU A 35 -7.89 -12.96 -1.14
C LEU A 35 -9.17 -12.18 -0.82
N ILE A 36 -9.16 -10.85 -0.87
CA ILE A 36 -10.37 -10.04 -0.64
C ILE A 36 -11.49 -10.34 -1.65
N MET A 37 -11.13 -10.74 -2.88
CA MET A 37 -12.09 -11.11 -3.94
C MET A 37 -12.78 -12.45 -3.68
N PHE A 38 -12.14 -13.33 -2.92
CA PHE A 38 -12.61 -14.67 -2.60
C PHE A 38 -13.34 -14.71 -1.24
N LEU A 39 -12.86 -13.93 -0.27
CA LEU A 39 -13.40 -13.89 1.09
C LEU A 39 -14.63 -12.99 1.24
N SER A 40 -14.92 -12.12 0.28
CA SER A 40 -16.01 -11.15 0.40
C SER A 40 -16.85 -11.05 -0.86
N GLY A 41 -18.16 -10.95 -0.68
CA GLY A 41 -19.06 -10.47 -1.74
C GLY A 41 -18.74 -9.01 -2.07
N ARG A 42 -19.10 -8.58 -3.29
CA ARG A 42 -18.83 -7.20 -3.76
C ARG A 42 -19.35 -6.11 -2.81
N GLU A 43 -20.51 -6.34 -2.18
CA GLU A 43 -21.12 -5.40 -1.22
C GLU A 43 -20.33 -5.28 0.09
N ASP A 44 -19.70 -6.37 0.55
CA ASP A 44 -18.96 -6.42 1.81
C ASP A 44 -17.46 -6.13 1.65
N MET A 45 -16.98 -5.98 0.42
CA MET A 45 -15.57 -5.75 0.12
C MET A 45 -15.01 -4.50 0.82
N VAL A 46 -15.80 -3.43 0.90
CA VAL A 46 -15.43 -2.22 1.66
C VAL A 46 -15.27 -2.54 3.14
N LYS A 47 -16.21 -3.30 3.72
CA LYS A 47 -16.17 -3.67 5.15
C LYS A 47 -14.91 -4.47 5.46
N VAL A 48 -14.63 -5.49 4.64
CA VAL A 48 -13.43 -6.34 4.80
C VAL A 48 -12.15 -5.53 4.62
N ALA A 49 -12.07 -4.64 3.64
CA ALA A 49 -10.91 -3.76 3.45
C ALA A 49 -10.71 -2.79 4.63
N CYS A 50 -11.79 -2.23 5.19
CA CYS A 50 -11.72 -1.39 6.39
C CYS A 50 -11.24 -2.18 7.60
N PHE A 51 -11.77 -3.39 7.84
CA PHE A 51 -11.30 -4.25 8.92
C PHE A 51 -9.85 -4.66 8.76
N GLN A 52 -9.43 -4.95 7.53
CA GLN A 52 -8.03 -5.23 7.20
C GLN A 52 -7.12 -4.06 7.59
N CYS A 53 -7.51 -2.83 7.21
CA CYS A 53 -6.77 -1.61 7.55
C CYS A 53 -6.75 -1.36 9.07
N PHE A 54 -7.90 -1.55 9.74
CA PHE A 54 -8.03 -1.39 11.19
C PHE A 54 -7.12 -2.35 11.95
N ILE A 55 -7.24 -3.66 11.71
CA ILE A 55 -6.46 -4.70 12.41
C ILE A 55 -4.97 -4.52 12.13
N GLY A 56 -4.58 -4.23 10.88
CA GLY A 56 -3.19 -3.99 10.51
C GLY A 56 -2.57 -2.79 11.22
N ASN A 57 -3.32 -1.69 11.35
CA ASN A 57 -2.86 -0.50 12.08
C ASN A 57 -2.81 -0.72 13.60
N VAL A 58 -3.80 -1.42 14.19
CA VAL A 58 -3.79 -1.79 15.61
C VAL A 58 -2.61 -2.70 15.93
N GLY A 59 -2.39 -3.75 15.15
CA GLY A 59 -1.26 -4.67 15.32
C GLY A 59 0.08 -3.95 15.18
N SER A 60 0.21 -3.05 14.20
CA SER A 60 1.40 -2.20 14.03
C SER A 60 1.61 -1.26 15.22
N ALA A 61 0.55 -0.65 15.76
CA ALA A 61 0.62 0.24 16.91
C ALA A 61 1.07 -0.51 18.17
N ILE A 62 0.52 -1.70 18.42
CA ILE A 62 0.91 -2.55 19.56
C ILE A 62 2.40 -2.88 19.47
N LEU A 63 2.87 -3.35 18.31
CA LEU A 63 4.28 -3.70 18.12
C LEU A 63 5.21 -2.48 18.24
N MET A 64 4.81 -1.34 17.66
CA MET A 64 5.56 -0.08 17.76
C MET A 64 5.61 0.46 19.20
N VAL A 65 4.54 0.32 19.99
CA VAL A 65 4.54 0.73 21.39
C VAL A 65 5.40 -0.22 22.22
N ALA A 66 5.23 -1.54 22.04
CA ALA A 66 5.95 -2.56 22.78
C ALA A 66 7.47 -2.52 22.54
N LEU A 67 7.90 -2.25 21.30
CA LEU A 67 9.33 -2.17 20.94
C LEU A 67 9.84 -0.73 20.97
N GLY A 68 9.09 0.24 20.49
CA GLY A 68 9.54 1.64 20.38
C GLY A 68 9.60 2.41 21.70
N MET A 69 8.80 2.06 22.71
CA MET A 69 8.87 2.77 24.01
C MET A 69 10.15 2.47 24.79
N SER A 70 10.70 1.26 24.64
CA SER A 70 12.00 0.90 25.24
C SER A 70 13.20 1.61 24.61
N ASP A 71 13.00 2.23 23.43
CA ASP A 71 14.01 3.05 22.75
C ASP A 71 14.10 4.46 23.34
N MET A 72 12.98 5.02 23.82
CA MET A 72 12.92 6.38 24.35
C MET A 72 13.77 6.62 25.61
N GLU A 73 14.05 5.56 26.38
CA GLU A 73 14.91 5.65 27.58
C GLU A 73 16.41 5.49 27.27
N LYS A 74 16.79 4.93 26.12
CA LYS A 74 18.18 4.56 25.84
C LYS A 74 18.77 5.45 24.75
N ARG A 75 19.79 6.26 25.12
CA ARG A 75 20.51 7.14 24.19
C ARG A 75 21.30 6.41 23.11
N GLU A 76 21.64 5.13 23.32
CA GLU A 76 22.36 4.29 22.36
C GLU A 76 21.65 2.93 22.23
N LEU A 77 21.20 2.60 21.01
CA LEU A 77 20.66 1.27 20.72
C LEU A 77 21.81 0.25 20.68
N SER A 78 21.80 -0.71 21.60
CA SER A 78 22.66 -1.88 21.49
C SER A 78 22.28 -2.72 20.28
N ARG A 79 23.27 -3.29 19.57
CA ARG A 79 23.06 -4.25 18.48
C ARG A 79 22.15 -5.40 18.91
N ASP A 80 22.30 -5.89 20.14
CA ASP A 80 21.51 -6.99 20.67
C ASP A 80 20.03 -6.63 20.78
N TYR A 81 19.75 -5.36 21.09
CA TYR A 81 18.39 -4.86 21.20
C TYR A 81 17.72 -4.75 19.82
N ILE A 82 18.46 -4.31 18.79
CA ILE A 82 17.97 -4.30 17.41
C ILE A 82 17.63 -5.74 16.95
N ILE A 83 18.51 -6.71 17.21
CA ILE A 83 18.26 -8.12 16.88
C ILE A 83 17.04 -8.64 17.62
N PHE A 84 16.90 -8.32 18.91
CA PHE A 84 15.73 -8.66 19.70
C PHE A 84 14.42 -8.13 19.08
N CYS A 85 14.39 -6.87 18.64
CA CYS A 85 13.24 -6.30 17.94
C CYS A 85 12.88 -7.08 16.66
N PHE A 86 13.87 -7.49 15.87
CA PHE A 86 13.63 -8.30 14.67
C PHE A 86 13.05 -9.69 15.01
N VAL A 87 13.60 -10.37 16.02
CA VAL A 87 13.12 -11.70 16.44
C VAL A 87 11.70 -11.63 16.97
N VAL A 88 11.38 -10.66 17.83
CA VAL A 88 10.03 -10.46 18.35
C VAL A 88 9.05 -10.14 17.22
N SER A 89 9.45 -9.31 16.25
CA SER A 89 8.61 -8.99 15.08
C SER A 89 8.35 -10.22 14.20
N ALA A 90 9.35 -11.09 14.02
CA ALA A 90 9.18 -12.34 13.28
C ALA A 90 8.22 -13.31 13.98
N ILE A 91 8.38 -13.50 15.29
CA ILE A 91 7.49 -14.33 16.11
C ILE A 91 6.06 -13.78 16.04
N TRP A 92 5.89 -12.47 16.20
CA TRP A 92 4.59 -11.80 16.10
C TRP A 92 3.89 -12.08 14.76
N PHE A 93 4.62 -11.99 13.66
CA PHE A 93 4.07 -12.28 12.33
C PHE A 93 3.69 -13.76 12.16
N VAL A 94 4.54 -14.69 12.58
CA VAL A 94 4.26 -16.14 12.47
C VAL A 94 3.04 -16.52 13.30
N LEU A 95 2.95 -16.04 14.54
CA LEU A 95 1.81 -16.33 15.42
C LEU A 95 0.48 -15.84 14.83
N LEU A 96 0.48 -14.67 14.19
CA LEU A 96 -0.72 -14.13 13.53
C LEU A 96 -1.01 -14.77 12.16
N ALA A 97 -0.04 -15.42 11.54
CA ALA A 97 -0.24 -16.18 10.31
C ALA A 97 -0.85 -17.58 10.55
N ILE A 98 -0.61 -18.20 11.72
CA ILE A 98 -1.12 -19.54 12.05
C ILE A 98 -2.64 -19.69 11.87
N PRO A 99 -3.50 -18.76 12.35
CA PRO A 99 -4.95 -18.86 12.15
C PRO A 99 -5.35 -18.94 10.68
N MET A 100 -4.64 -18.23 9.81
CA MET A 100 -4.90 -18.26 8.37
C MET A 100 -4.61 -19.66 7.80
N TRP A 101 -3.48 -20.29 8.16
CA TRP A 101 -3.15 -21.63 7.67
C TRP A 101 -4.10 -22.74 8.15
N ILE A 102 -4.68 -22.57 9.34
CA ILE A 102 -5.57 -23.60 9.91
C ILE A 102 -7.02 -23.42 9.42
N TRP A 103 -7.46 -22.18 9.21
CA TRP A 103 -8.87 -21.88 8.94
C TRP A 103 -9.18 -21.49 7.49
N LEU A 104 -8.20 -21.04 6.72
CA LEU A 104 -8.41 -20.76 5.30
C LEU A 104 -8.47 -22.08 4.54
N LYS A 105 -9.67 -22.47 4.12
CA LYS A 105 -9.86 -23.54 3.14
C LYS A 105 -9.86 -22.90 1.76
N GLU A 106 -8.89 -23.28 0.95
CA GLU A 106 -8.90 -22.98 -0.48
C GLU A 106 -9.93 -23.92 -1.13
N GLU A 107 -10.69 -23.42 -2.12
CA GLU A 107 -11.52 -24.30 -2.95
C GLU A 107 -10.57 -25.14 -3.82
N ASP A 108 -10.74 -26.46 -3.78
CA ASP A 108 -9.94 -27.40 -4.56
C ASP A 108 -10.29 -27.26 -6.05
N ASP A 109 -9.70 -26.29 -6.74
CA ASP A 109 -9.67 -26.26 -8.19
C ASP A 109 -8.59 -27.22 -8.69
N ASP A 110 -8.92 -28.52 -8.66
CA ASP A 110 -8.10 -29.63 -9.15
C ASP A 110 -7.75 -29.52 -10.66
N THR A 111 -8.31 -28.55 -11.36
CA THR A 111 -8.28 -28.41 -12.83
C THR A 111 -7.03 -27.69 -13.38
N TYR A 112 -6.28 -26.91 -12.59
CA TYR A 112 -5.22 -26.05 -13.14
C TYR A 112 -3.77 -26.54 -12.97
N LEU A 113 -3.50 -27.53 -12.12
CA LEU A 113 -2.11 -27.93 -11.78
C LEU A 113 -1.74 -29.39 -12.11
N ALA A 114 -2.65 -30.16 -12.71
CA ALA A 114 -2.34 -31.53 -13.12
C ALA A 114 -1.50 -31.55 -14.42
N GLY A 115 -0.17 -31.43 -14.28
CA GLY A 115 0.80 -31.87 -15.30
C GLY A 115 1.44 -30.81 -16.20
N THR A 116 1.32 -29.52 -15.90
CA THR A 116 2.01 -28.46 -16.65
C THR A 116 3.43 -28.21 -16.13
N SER A 117 4.40 -28.08 -17.04
CA SER A 117 5.76 -27.66 -16.70
C SER A 117 5.73 -26.26 -16.08
N LEU A 118 6.58 -25.98 -15.08
CA LEU A 118 6.77 -24.65 -14.49
C LEU A 118 6.99 -23.55 -15.55
N ALA A 119 7.58 -23.90 -16.70
CA ALA A 119 7.76 -22.95 -17.79
C ALA A 119 6.45 -22.63 -18.53
N ASP A 120 5.57 -23.61 -18.69
CA ASP A 120 4.30 -23.45 -19.41
C ASP A 120 3.29 -22.68 -18.56
N SER A 121 3.27 -22.91 -17.25
CA SER A 121 2.45 -22.13 -16.31
C SER A 121 2.90 -20.67 -16.25
N LEU A 122 4.21 -20.39 -16.27
CA LEU A 122 4.73 -19.02 -16.36
C LEU A 122 4.33 -18.33 -17.67
N VAL A 123 4.36 -19.04 -18.81
CA VAL A 123 3.96 -18.49 -20.12
C VAL A 123 2.46 -18.23 -20.18
N LEU A 124 1.64 -19.13 -19.61
CA LEU A 124 0.20 -18.96 -19.47
C LEU A 124 -0.14 -17.75 -18.60
N SER A 125 0.43 -17.65 -17.40
CA SER A 125 0.27 -16.48 -16.52
C SER A 125 0.70 -15.18 -17.20
N TRP A 126 1.77 -15.20 -17.99
CA TRP A 126 2.22 -14.02 -18.73
C TRP A 126 1.25 -13.62 -19.83
N LYS A 127 0.73 -14.58 -20.59
CA LYS A 127 -0.31 -14.33 -21.61
C LYS A 127 -1.61 -13.84 -21.01
N GLU A 128 -2.04 -14.42 -19.90
CA GLU A 128 -3.25 -14.00 -19.17
C GLU A 128 -3.11 -12.58 -18.61
N THR A 129 -1.93 -12.24 -18.08
CA THR A 129 -1.60 -10.88 -17.63
C THR A 129 -1.64 -9.89 -18.80
N LEU A 130 -1.13 -10.28 -19.99
CA LEU A 130 -1.19 -9.46 -21.21
C LEU A 130 -2.63 -9.27 -21.73
N ILE A 131 -3.50 -10.26 -21.56
CA ILE A 131 -4.93 -10.11 -21.89
C ILE A 131 -5.59 -9.13 -20.93
N THR A 132 -5.18 -9.08 -19.66
CA THR A 132 -5.69 -8.06 -18.74
C THR A 132 -5.33 -6.63 -19.17
N LEU A 133 -4.20 -6.42 -19.87
CA LEU A 133 -3.84 -5.11 -20.45
C LEU A 133 -4.85 -4.62 -21.52
N GLN A 134 -5.75 -5.48 -22.01
CA GLN A 134 -6.77 -5.09 -22.98
C GLN A 134 -7.89 -4.23 -22.37
N ASN A 135 -8.08 -4.28 -21.04
CA ASN A 135 -9.03 -3.40 -20.38
C ASN A 135 -8.40 -2.01 -20.18
N ILE A 136 -8.74 -1.09 -21.10
CA ILE A 136 -8.23 0.28 -21.10
C ILE A 136 -8.58 1.04 -19.82
N GLU A 137 -9.74 0.76 -19.20
CA GLU A 137 -10.17 1.42 -17.96
C GLU A 137 -9.35 0.93 -16.77
N MET A 138 -9.03 -0.36 -16.71
CA MET A 138 -8.11 -0.90 -15.72
C MET A 138 -6.71 -0.30 -15.89
N MET A 139 -6.22 -0.15 -17.12
CA MET A 139 -4.91 0.47 -17.37
C MET A 139 -4.86 1.94 -16.96
N LYS A 140 -5.90 2.73 -17.27
CA LYS A 140 -6.02 4.11 -16.77
C LYS A 140 -6.03 4.14 -15.24
N PHE A 141 -6.79 3.23 -14.61
CA PHE A 141 -6.84 3.13 -13.16
C PHE A 141 -5.47 2.83 -12.57
N LEU A 142 -4.74 1.84 -13.11
CA LEU A 142 -3.42 1.46 -12.65
C LEU A 142 -2.39 2.59 -12.82
N VAL A 143 -2.37 3.28 -13.96
CA VAL A 143 -1.44 4.40 -14.19
C VAL A 143 -1.75 5.58 -13.27
N GLY A 144 -3.03 5.92 -13.10
CA GLY A 144 -3.43 6.99 -12.19
C GLY A 144 -3.15 6.64 -10.72
N LEU A 145 -3.44 5.38 -10.33
CA LEU A 145 -3.14 4.83 -9.01
C LEU A 145 -1.63 4.82 -8.75
N MET A 146 -0.82 4.46 -9.75
CA MET A 146 0.64 4.46 -9.69
C MET A 146 1.18 5.85 -9.32
N LEU A 147 0.77 6.89 -10.05
CA LEU A 147 1.20 8.27 -9.81
C LEU A 147 0.77 8.76 -8.42
N PHE A 148 -0.48 8.50 -8.05
CA PHE A 148 -1.01 8.92 -6.75
C PHE A 148 -0.33 8.18 -5.59
N ASN A 149 -0.21 6.85 -5.66
CA ASN A 149 0.37 6.04 -4.60
C ASN A 149 1.82 6.39 -4.35
N ASP A 150 2.56 6.71 -5.40
CA ASP A 150 3.96 7.08 -5.28
C ASP A 150 4.15 8.48 -4.67
N ALA A 151 3.29 9.46 -5.02
CA ALA A 151 3.26 10.76 -4.34
C ALA A 151 2.90 10.60 -2.85
N ASN A 152 1.87 9.80 -2.55
CA ASN A 152 1.44 9.50 -1.19
C ASN A 152 2.54 8.78 -0.39
N SER A 153 3.17 7.75 -0.95
CA SER A 153 4.23 6.97 -0.29
C SER A 153 5.46 7.83 -0.02
N THR A 154 5.81 8.73 -0.97
CA THR A 154 6.91 9.66 -0.79
C THR A 154 6.65 10.62 0.35
N LEU A 155 5.43 11.20 0.45
CA LEU A 155 5.05 12.05 1.57
C LEU A 155 5.25 11.31 2.92
N HIS A 156 4.81 10.05 3.01
CA HIS A 156 4.98 9.22 4.21
C HIS A 156 6.45 8.90 4.51
N ALA A 157 7.33 8.86 3.51
CA ALA A 157 8.76 8.66 3.71
C ALA A 157 9.47 9.94 4.20
N VAL A 158 9.03 11.12 3.75
CA VAL A 158 9.75 12.39 3.98
C VAL A 158 9.20 13.21 5.15
N TYR A 159 7.95 13.06 5.57
CA TYR A 159 7.33 13.97 6.57
C TYR A 159 8.07 14.00 7.92
N LEU A 160 8.57 12.85 8.41
CA LEU A 160 9.36 12.80 9.65
C LEU A 160 10.74 13.43 9.48
N VAL A 161 11.38 13.18 8.34
CA VAL A 161 12.70 13.73 8.02
C VAL A 161 12.61 15.25 7.93
N TYR A 162 11.60 15.75 7.23
CA TYR A 162 11.35 17.17 7.11
C TYR A 162 10.99 17.82 8.45
N GLY A 163 10.17 17.15 9.28
CA GLY A 163 9.91 17.57 10.66
C GLY A 163 11.18 17.70 11.51
N ALA A 164 12.10 16.75 11.39
CA ALA A 164 13.39 16.81 12.06
C ALA A 164 14.27 17.97 11.53
N GLN A 165 14.25 18.23 10.22
CA GLN A 165 15.02 19.31 9.59
C GLN A 165 14.58 20.71 10.03
N ILE A 166 13.28 20.92 10.23
CA ILE A 166 12.74 22.18 10.78
C ILE A 166 13.08 22.35 12.28
N GLY A 167 13.62 21.32 12.92
CA GLY A 167 14.03 21.35 14.32
C GLY A 167 12.91 20.97 15.29
N LEU A 168 11.89 20.23 14.82
CA LEU A 168 10.88 19.67 15.73
C LEU A 168 11.55 18.72 16.72
N PRO A 169 11.11 18.71 17.98
CA PRO A 169 11.75 17.92 19.00
C PRO A 169 11.54 16.42 18.74
N VAL A 170 12.58 15.61 18.98
CA VAL A 170 12.58 14.15 18.71
C VAL A 170 11.40 13.44 19.36
N HIS A 171 11.01 13.83 20.58
CA HIS A 171 9.86 13.23 21.26
C HIS A 171 8.54 13.44 20.49
N ALA A 172 8.35 14.58 19.82
CA ALA A 172 7.17 14.83 19.01
C ALA A 172 7.16 13.98 17.74
N LEU A 173 8.33 13.76 17.12
CA LEU A 173 8.46 12.91 15.93
C LEU A 173 8.13 11.44 16.26
N VAL A 174 8.66 10.91 17.36
CA VAL A 174 8.37 9.54 17.81
C VAL A 174 6.90 9.39 18.20
N LEU A 175 6.36 10.34 18.96
CA LEU A 175 4.94 10.35 19.32
C LEU A 175 4.06 10.42 18.06
N GLY A 176 4.44 11.23 17.08
CA GLY A 176 3.76 11.34 15.79
C GLY A 176 3.74 10.02 15.01
N ALA A 177 4.84 9.28 14.99
CA ALA A 177 4.93 7.99 14.31
C ALA A 177 4.02 6.92 14.94
N VAL A 178 3.89 6.91 16.28
CA VAL A 178 2.95 6.03 16.99
C VAL A 178 1.52 6.49 16.78
N PHE A 179 1.27 7.80 16.89
CA PHE A 179 -0.04 8.41 16.68
C PHE A 179 -0.58 8.15 15.28
N TYR A 180 0.28 8.20 14.25
CA TYR A 180 -0.04 7.82 12.88
C TYR A 180 -0.68 6.42 12.79
N LYS A 181 -0.16 5.42 13.51
CA LYS A 181 -0.72 4.06 13.49
C LYS A 181 -2.08 3.97 14.17
N VAL A 182 -2.20 4.57 15.36
CA VAL A 182 -3.48 4.58 16.10
C VAL A 182 -4.56 5.32 15.28
N LEU A 183 -4.19 6.46 14.71
CA LEU A 183 -5.09 7.24 13.88
C LEU A 183 -5.47 6.51 12.59
N GLY A 184 -4.57 5.72 12.00
CA GLY A 184 -4.90 4.89 10.84
C GLY A 184 -6.00 3.87 11.13
N ALA A 185 -6.01 3.30 12.34
CA ALA A 185 -7.10 2.42 12.78
C ALA A 185 -8.42 3.20 12.91
N VAL A 186 -8.40 4.37 13.56
CA VAL A 186 -9.60 5.22 13.70
C VAL A 186 -10.12 5.68 12.33
N ALA A 187 -9.22 6.10 11.44
CA ALA A 187 -9.56 6.52 10.08
C ALA A 187 -10.20 5.40 9.27
N ALA A 188 -9.73 4.15 9.42
CA ALA A 188 -10.35 3.01 8.76
C ALA A 188 -11.83 2.81 9.17
N LEU A 189 -12.14 2.98 10.46
CA LEU A 189 -13.53 2.94 10.96
C LEU A 189 -14.34 4.16 10.51
N ALA A 190 -13.74 5.34 10.44
CA ALA A 190 -14.40 6.53 9.92
C ALA A 190 -14.78 6.37 8.44
N TRP A 191 -13.87 5.82 7.63
CA TRP A 191 -14.16 5.49 6.22
C TRP A 191 -15.22 4.41 6.06
N LEU A 192 -15.27 3.42 6.95
CA LEU A 192 -16.35 2.43 6.99
C LEU A 192 -17.72 3.08 7.17
N GLY A 193 -17.83 4.05 8.09
CA GLY A 193 -19.07 4.80 8.30
C GLY A 193 -19.43 5.68 7.11
N LEU A 194 -18.46 6.39 6.53
CA LEU A 194 -18.67 7.27 5.37
C LEU A 194 -19.05 6.50 4.10
N ALA A 195 -18.49 5.32 3.90
CA ALA A 195 -18.78 4.49 2.73
C ALA A 195 -20.21 3.94 2.70
N GLN A 196 -20.99 4.07 3.77
CA GLN A 196 -22.43 3.77 3.76
C GLN A 196 -23.25 4.84 3.01
N TYR A 197 -22.70 6.05 2.87
CA TYR A 197 -23.40 7.21 2.29
C TYR A 197 -22.79 7.68 0.97
N ALA A 198 -21.59 7.21 0.63
CA ALA A 198 -20.85 7.63 -0.56
C ALA A 198 -20.21 6.44 -1.27
N GLU A 199 -20.21 6.49 -2.61
CA GLU A 199 -19.58 5.47 -3.44
C GLU A 199 -18.06 5.41 -3.23
N ALA A 200 -17.48 4.21 -3.39
CA ALA A 200 -16.04 3.98 -3.24
C ALA A 200 -15.19 4.90 -4.13
N LYS A 201 -15.67 5.22 -5.34
CA LYS A 201 -15.00 6.14 -6.28
C LYS A 201 -14.88 7.55 -5.69
N ILE A 202 -15.97 8.07 -5.13
CA ILE A 202 -16.02 9.43 -4.55
C ILE A 202 -15.11 9.49 -3.32
N CYS A 203 -15.19 8.49 -2.44
CA CYS A 203 -14.32 8.40 -1.27
C CYS A 203 -12.84 8.32 -1.67
N PHE A 204 -12.50 7.56 -2.71
CA PHE A 204 -11.13 7.48 -3.23
C PHE A 204 -10.65 8.83 -3.78
N MET A 205 -11.46 9.53 -4.57
CA MET A 205 -11.12 10.87 -5.07
C MET A 205 -10.93 11.87 -3.91
N ALA A 206 -11.78 11.79 -2.88
CA ALA A 206 -11.62 12.61 -1.68
C ALA A 206 -10.30 12.32 -0.95
N CYS A 207 -9.86 11.06 -0.89
CA CYS A 207 -8.55 10.70 -0.34
C CYS A 207 -7.40 11.36 -1.11
N ILE A 208 -7.47 11.38 -2.44
CA ILE A 208 -6.44 12.01 -3.28
C ILE A 208 -6.37 13.52 -3.03
N VAL A 209 -7.53 14.18 -2.94
CA VAL A 209 -7.61 15.61 -2.61
C VAL A 209 -7.05 15.86 -1.20
N LEU A 210 -7.39 15.03 -0.22
CA LEU A 210 -6.83 15.10 1.14
C LEU A 210 -5.32 14.88 1.15
N THR A 211 -4.77 13.98 0.32
CA THR A 211 -3.32 13.83 0.17
C THR A 211 -2.69 15.10 -0.41
N ILE A 212 -3.29 15.72 -1.43
CA ILE A 212 -2.78 17.00 -1.98
C ILE A 212 -2.75 18.07 -0.89
N ILE A 213 -3.84 18.19 -0.10
CA ILE A 213 -3.90 19.09 1.05
C ILE A 213 -2.81 18.74 2.06
N SER A 214 -2.58 17.46 2.34
CA SER A 214 -1.53 17.00 3.27
C SER A 214 -0.13 17.39 2.81
N ILE A 215 0.17 17.25 1.51
CA ILE A 215 1.46 17.66 0.92
C ILE A 215 1.66 19.16 1.08
N ILE A 216 0.63 19.95 0.77
CA ILE A 216 0.61 21.40 0.96
C ILE A 216 0.88 21.73 2.43
N MET A 217 0.06 21.20 3.36
CA MET A 217 0.24 21.44 4.81
C MET A 217 1.65 21.07 5.29
N CYS A 218 2.24 19.99 4.75
CA CYS A 218 3.60 19.60 5.06
C CYS A 218 4.61 20.65 4.59
N ALA A 219 4.48 21.19 3.38
CA ALA A 219 5.38 22.22 2.84
C ALA A 219 5.39 23.53 3.66
N TRP A 220 4.29 23.87 4.33
CA TRP A 220 4.18 25.06 5.20
C TRP A 220 4.27 24.75 6.69
N MET A 221 4.66 23.53 7.05
CA MET A 221 4.80 23.12 8.45
C MET A 221 5.90 23.91 9.15
N THR A 222 5.59 24.47 10.32
CA THR A 222 6.57 25.23 11.13
C THR A 222 6.63 24.77 12.57
N ASN A 223 5.49 24.38 13.15
CA ASN A 223 5.37 24.04 14.56
C ASN A 223 4.93 22.58 14.78
N VAL A 224 5.02 22.13 16.03
CA VAL A 224 4.54 20.80 16.44
C VAL A 224 3.05 20.61 16.16
N ALA A 225 2.23 21.66 16.31
CA ALA A 225 0.81 21.60 16.00
C ALA A 225 0.57 21.31 14.51
N ASP A 226 1.24 22.02 13.61
CA ASP A 226 1.18 21.81 12.16
C ASP A 226 1.55 20.36 11.81
N PHE A 227 2.59 19.83 12.47
CA PHE A 227 3.03 18.44 12.29
C PHE A 227 1.93 17.43 12.64
N PHE A 228 1.21 17.61 13.75
CA PHE A 228 0.09 16.73 14.10
C PHE A 228 -1.10 16.91 13.13
N PHE A 229 -1.37 18.11 12.64
CA PHE A 229 -2.40 18.32 11.61
C PHE A 229 -2.05 17.63 10.28
N VAL A 230 -0.78 17.68 9.87
CA VAL A 230 -0.27 16.94 8.71
C VAL A 230 -0.46 15.45 8.93
N ILE A 231 -0.08 14.89 10.09
CA ILE A 231 -0.31 13.48 10.41
C ILE A 231 -1.80 13.16 10.31
N ILE A 232 -2.69 14.01 10.83
CA ILE A 232 -4.13 13.73 10.79
C ILE A 232 -4.66 13.64 9.36
N SER A 233 -4.35 14.65 8.54
CA SER A 233 -4.79 14.69 7.14
C SER A 233 -4.18 13.54 6.34
N MET A 234 -2.86 13.35 6.45
CA MET A 234 -2.09 12.35 5.70
C MET A 234 -2.53 10.93 6.04
N THR A 235 -2.70 10.61 7.33
CA THR A 235 -3.11 9.27 7.78
C THR A 235 -4.53 8.94 7.35
N THR A 236 -5.43 9.92 7.43
CA THR A 236 -6.83 9.76 7.02
C THR A 236 -6.90 9.50 5.52
N ALA A 237 -6.17 10.28 4.73
CA ALA A 237 -6.05 10.11 3.28
C ALA A 237 -5.42 8.75 2.92
N GLY A 238 -4.31 8.39 3.55
CA GLY A 238 -3.57 7.15 3.29
C GLY A 238 -4.38 5.89 3.65
N SER A 239 -5.12 5.90 4.75
CA SER A 239 -5.97 4.78 5.16
C SER A 239 -7.14 4.58 4.19
N GLY A 240 -7.81 5.67 3.81
CA GLY A 240 -8.89 5.60 2.82
C GLY A 240 -8.38 5.17 1.45
N ALA A 241 -7.26 5.73 1.00
CA ALA A 241 -6.58 5.33 -0.23
C ALA A 241 -6.29 3.83 -0.27
N PHE A 242 -5.72 3.28 0.81
CA PHE A 242 -5.44 1.85 0.94
C PHE A 242 -6.70 0.97 0.85
N ILE A 243 -7.83 1.44 1.41
CA ILE A 243 -9.11 0.73 1.40
C ILE A 243 -9.72 0.78 -0.01
N PHE A 244 -9.99 1.98 -0.51
CA PHE A 244 -10.77 2.15 -1.74
C PHE A 244 -10.00 1.78 -2.99
N SER A 245 -8.66 1.91 -3.02
CA SER A 245 -7.89 1.45 -4.19
C SER A 245 -8.08 -0.04 -4.43
N LYS A 246 -8.17 -0.86 -3.37
CA LYS A 246 -8.39 -2.31 -3.48
C LYS A 246 -9.81 -2.64 -3.86
N VAL A 247 -10.79 -1.96 -3.27
CA VAL A 247 -12.22 -2.16 -3.60
C VAL A 247 -12.48 -1.83 -5.07
N LEU A 248 -11.94 -0.70 -5.54
CA LEU A 248 -12.04 -0.28 -6.93
C LEU A 248 -11.27 -1.21 -7.87
N MET A 249 -10.07 -1.66 -7.48
CA MET A 249 -9.32 -2.67 -8.24
C MET A 249 -10.10 -3.98 -8.37
N GLY A 250 -10.68 -4.45 -7.27
CA GLY A 250 -11.50 -5.66 -7.24
C GLY A 250 -12.74 -5.53 -8.11
N SER A 251 -13.36 -4.36 -8.14
CA SER A 251 -14.53 -4.08 -8.99
C SER A 251 -14.18 -4.12 -10.49
N LEU A 252 -12.95 -3.77 -10.87
CA LEU A 252 -12.46 -3.80 -12.24
C LEU A 252 -11.87 -5.16 -12.66
N THR A 253 -11.82 -6.12 -11.74
CA THR A 253 -11.09 -7.39 -11.92
C THR A 253 -12.05 -8.58 -12.00
N PRO A 254 -12.01 -9.38 -13.08
CA PRO A 254 -12.66 -10.69 -13.13
C PRO A 254 -12.13 -11.58 -12.00
N LYS A 255 -13.00 -12.37 -11.37
CA LYS A 255 -12.64 -13.19 -10.19
C LYS A 255 -11.54 -14.20 -10.52
N GLU A 256 -11.63 -14.79 -11.71
CA GLU A 256 -10.71 -15.80 -12.26
C GLU A 256 -9.30 -15.24 -12.44
N LYS A 257 -9.17 -13.91 -12.57
CA LYS A 257 -7.90 -13.20 -12.77
C LYS A 257 -7.49 -12.35 -11.58
N ALA A 258 -8.12 -12.54 -10.42
CA ALA A 258 -7.85 -11.75 -9.21
C ALA A 258 -6.36 -11.74 -8.86
N SER A 259 -5.72 -12.90 -8.74
CA SER A 259 -4.31 -13.00 -8.37
C SER A 259 -3.37 -12.37 -9.40
N HIS A 260 -3.66 -12.52 -10.69
CA HIS A 260 -2.86 -11.91 -11.77
C HIS A 260 -2.95 -10.37 -11.76
N ASN A 261 -4.17 -9.82 -11.65
CA ASN A 261 -4.39 -8.38 -11.71
C ASN A 261 -3.87 -7.66 -10.46
N PHE A 262 -4.10 -8.23 -9.27
CA PHE A 262 -3.54 -7.69 -8.02
C PHE A 262 -2.02 -7.81 -7.98
N GLY A 263 -1.44 -8.88 -8.56
CA GLY A 263 0.00 -9.01 -8.76
C GLY A 263 0.56 -7.92 -9.67
N PHE A 264 -0.09 -7.65 -10.80
CA PHE A 264 0.29 -6.59 -11.73
C PHE A 264 0.16 -5.19 -11.10
N MET A 265 -0.91 -4.93 -10.34
CA MET A 265 -1.06 -3.69 -9.55
C MET A 265 0.10 -3.54 -8.55
N GLY A 266 0.47 -4.63 -7.87
CA GLY A 266 1.62 -4.66 -6.97
C GLY A 266 2.91 -4.26 -7.69
N MET A 267 3.19 -4.89 -8.83
CA MET A 267 4.36 -4.58 -9.68
C MET A 267 4.37 -3.11 -10.13
N MET A 268 3.26 -2.61 -10.66
CA MET A 268 3.14 -1.22 -11.12
C MET A 268 3.42 -0.23 -9.99
N ASN A 269 2.85 -0.45 -8.80
CA ASN A 269 3.11 0.40 -7.63
C ASN A 269 4.57 0.34 -7.14
N ARG A 270 5.28 -0.78 -7.35
CA ARG A 270 6.71 -0.88 -7.00
C ARG A 270 7.60 -0.13 -7.98
N VAL A 271 7.31 -0.22 -9.28
CA VAL A 271 7.98 0.59 -10.31
C VAL A 271 7.70 2.07 -10.06
N ALA A 272 6.46 2.40 -9.65
CA ALA A 272 6.08 3.73 -9.21
C ALA A 272 7.00 4.23 -8.11
N GLY A 273 7.16 3.46 -7.03
CA GLY A 273 7.78 3.84 -5.75
C GLY A 273 9.20 4.42 -5.81
N PHE A 274 9.80 4.49 -6.99
CA PHE A 274 11.07 5.13 -7.28
C PHE A 274 10.92 6.59 -7.79
N PHE A 275 9.87 6.90 -8.56
CA PHE A 275 9.73 8.19 -9.24
C PHE A 275 9.46 9.35 -8.27
N GLY A 276 8.63 9.13 -7.25
CA GLY A 276 8.22 10.13 -6.27
C GLY A 276 9.39 10.58 -5.41
N PRO A 277 10.14 9.66 -4.76
CA PRO A 277 11.35 10.03 -4.01
C PRO A 277 12.42 10.64 -4.91
N LEU A 278 12.58 10.16 -6.14
CA LEU A 278 13.51 10.73 -7.11
C LEU A 278 13.12 12.18 -7.47
N LEU A 279 11.86 12.42 -7.79
CA LEU A 279 11.34 13.75 -8.13
C LEU A 279 11.47 14.70 -6.94
N PHE A 280 11.09 14.25 -5.74
CA PHE A 280 11.23 15.02 -4.51
C PHE A 280 12.69 15.38 -4.24
N ALA A 281 13.60 14.40 -4.29
CA ALA A 281 15.01 14.60 -4.00
C ALA A 281 15.68 15.50 -5.05
N THR A 282 15.38 15.32 -6.34
CA THR A 282 15.96 16.13 -7.42
C THR A 282 15.51 17.59 -7.34
N LEU A 283 14.22 17.85 -7.10
CA LEU A 283 13.71 19.22 -6.94
C LEU A 283 14.21 19.87 -5.65
N THR A 284 14.30 19.11 -4.55
CA THR A 284 14.89 19.60 -3.29
C THR A 284 16.36 19.96 -3.46
N PHE A 285 17.11 19.15 -4.22
CA PHE A 285 18.52 19.41 -4.50
C PHE A 285 18.74 20.59 -5.45
N ALA A 286 17.90 20.73 -6.48
CA ALA A 286 18.03 21.77 -7.49
C ALA A 286 17.53 23.15 -6.99
N TYR A 287 16.55 23.16 -6.09
CA TYR A 287 15.92 24.37 -5.57
C TYR A 287 15.88 24.33 -4.03
N ASP A 288 14.74 24.00 -3.45
CA ASP A 288 14.50 23.93 -2.01
C ASP A 288 13.48 22.82 -1.68
N GLU A 289 13.28 22.53 -0.39
CA GLU A 289 12.35 21.49 0.06
C GLU A 289 10.92 21.76 -0.43
N LYS A 290 10.53 23.04 -0.56
CA LYS A 290 9.21 23.44 -1.05
C LYS A 290 9.02 23.06 -2.51
N ALA A 291 10.03 23.23 -3.36
CA ALA A 291 10.01 22.72 -4.73
C ALA A 291 9.86 21.19 -4.76
N GLY A 292 10.49 20.47 -3.83
CA GLY A 292 10.26 19.04 -3.61
C GLY A 292 8.79 18.70 -3.40
N PHE A 293 8.12 19.40 -2.46
CA PHE A 293 6.69 19.20 -2.20
C PHE A 293 5.79 19.62 -3.37
N ILE A 294 6.12 20.69 -4.10
CA ILE A 294 5.40 21.09 -5.31
C ILE A 294 5.45 19.96 -6.35
N GLY A 295 6.59 19.29 -6.51
CA GLY A 295 6.71 18.11 -7.37
C GLY A 295 5.73 17.01 -6.99
N LEU A 296 5.59 16.71 -5.71
CA LEU A 296 4.62 15.73 -5.21
C LEU A 296 3.16 16.16 -5.45
N VAL A 297 2.85 17.46 -5.29
CA VAL A 297 1.52 18.00 -5.61
C VAL A 297 1.20 17.79 -7.09
N VAL A 298 2.12 18.16 -7.99
CA VAL A 298 1.93 17.99 -9.45
C VAL A 298 1.71 16.51 -9.78
N MET A 299 2.46 15.62 -9.16
CA MET A 299 2.33 14.18 -9.40
C MET A 299 1.00 13.62 -8.87
N ALA A 300 0.55 14.06 -7.69
CA ALA A 300 -0.76 13.70 -7.15
C ALA A 300 -1.92 14.25 -7.99
N ILE A 301 -1.80 15.48 -8.51
CA ILE A 301 -2.77 16.07 -9.45
C ILE A 301 -2.80 15.29 -10.77
N ALA A 302 -1.64 14.88 -11.30
CA ALA A 302 -1.58 14.03 -12.49
C ALA A 302 -2.29 12.70 -12.26
N GLY A 303 -2.09 12.07 -11.10
CA GLY A 303 -2.83 10.87 -10.69
C GLY A 303 -4.35 11.11 -10.63
N LEU A 304 -4.78 12.20 -9.97
CA LEU A 304 -6.19 12.59 -9.89
C LEU A 304 -6.81 12.81 -11.27
N PHE A 305 -6.09 13.51 -12.15
CA PHE A 305 -6.52 13.79 -13.52
C PHE A 305 -6.75 12.49 -14.30
N VAL A 306 -5.78 11.57 -14.31
CA VAL A 306 -5.92 10.27 -14.98
C VAL A 306 -7.07 9.46 -14.40
N LEU A 307 -7.20 9.42 -13.06
CA LEU A 307 -8.27 8.68 -12.37
C LEU A 307 -9.67 9.26 -12.61
N SER A 308 -9.79 10.55 -12.90
CA SER A 308 -11.06 11.19 -13.23
C SER A 308 -11.68 10.69 -14.54
N TYR A 309 -10.85 10.21 -15.48
CA TYR A 309 -11.28 9.65 -16.76
C TYR A 309 -11.56 8.14 -16.72
N VAL A 310 -11.44 7.50 -15.55
CA VAL A 310 -11.75 6.08 -15.41
C VAL A 310 -13.26 5.89 -15.37
N ASP A 311 -13.75 5.16 -16.36
CA ASP A 311 -15.13 4.73 -16.49
C ASP A 311 -15.31 3.37 -15.79
N PHE A 312 -15.71 3.43 -14.52
CA PHE A 312 -15.89 2.24 -13.69
C PHE A 312 -17.08 1.39 -14.14
N GLU A 313 -18.09 1.97 -14.80
CA GLU A 313 -19.25 1.23 -15.28
C GLU A 313 -18.86 0.31 -16.44
N LYS A 314 -18.10 0.83 -17.42
CA LYS A 314 -17.53 0.01 -18.49
C LYS A 314 -16.55 -1.04 -17.96
N GLY A 315 -15.73 -0.68 -16.98
CA GLY A 315 -14.81 -1.61 -16.35
C GLY A 315 -15.53 -2.76 -15.64
N LEU A 316 -16.65 -2.47 -14.97
CA LEU A 316 -17.49 -3.46 -14.31
C LEU A 316 -18.18 -4.39 -15.31
N GLN A 317 -18.75 -3.82 -16.39
CA GLN A 317 -19.36 -4.60 -17.47
C GLN A 317 -18.37 -5.57 -18.12
N TYR A 318 -17.12 -5.14 -18.32
CA TYR A 318 -16.06 -6.03 -18.81
C TYR A 318 -15.78 -7.18 -17.83
N ALA A 319 -15.68 -6.87 -16.53
CA ALA A 319 -15.41 -7.87 -15.50
C ALA A 319 -16.55 -8.89 -15.36
N GLU A 320 -17.81 -8.45 -15.47
CA GLU A 320 -18.98 -9.33 -15.45
C GLU A 320 -19.12 -10.14 -16.74
N GLY A 321 -18.91 -9.52 -17.91
CA GLY A 321 -18.98 -10.20 -19.21
C GLY A 321 -17.97 -11.35 -19.34
N TYR A 322 -16.80 -11.22 -18.71
CA TYR A 322 -15.80 -12.30 -18.66
C TYR A 322 -16.29 -13.55 -17.91
N HIS A 323 -17.07 -13.35 -16.83
CA HIS A 323 -17.63 -14.43 -16.03
C HIS A 323 -18.69 -15.21 -16.82
N TYR A 324 -19.58 -14.49 -17.53
CA TYR A 324 -20.63 -15.12 -18.34
C TYR A 324 -20.08 -15.95 -19.51
N SER A 325 -19.04 -15.49 -20.21
CA SER A 325 -18.45 -16.26 -21.31
C SER A 325 -17.80 -17.57 -20.84
N HIS A 326 -17.21 -17.58 -19.64
CA HIS A 326 -16.58 -18.80 -19.11
C HIS A 326 -17.58 -19.77 -18.49
N GLU A 327 -18.66 -19.30 -17.86
CA GLU A 327 -19.74 -20.20 -17.41
C GLU A 327 -20.42 -20.94 -18.57
N GLU A 328 -20.55 -20.30 -19.75
CA GLU A 328 -21.09 -20.95 -20.95
C GLU A 328 -20.10 -21.97 -21.54
N GLU A 329 -18.80 -21.68 -21.52
CA GLU A 329 -17.78 -22.65 -21.96
C GLU A 329 -17.68 -23.86 -21.01
N GLU A 330 -17.74 -23.67 -19.69
CA GLU A 330 -17.75 -24.77 -18.71
C GLU A 330 -19.01 -25.64 -18.75
N LYS A 331 -20.17 -25.08 -19.11
CA LYS A 331 -21.41 -25.86 -19.27
C LYS A 331 -21.46 -26.68 -20.56
N VAL A 332 -20.56 -26.42 -21.51
CA VAL A 332 -20.51 -27.06 -22.83
C VAL A 332 -19.44 -28.17 -22.90
N VAL A 333 -18.61 -28.31 -21.86
CA VAL A 333 -17.60 -29.38 -21.70
C VAL A 333 -18.14 -30.47 -20.76
#